data_AF-A0A0D8XQH3-F1
#
_entry.id   AF-A0A0D8XQH3-F1
#
_cell.length_a   1.000
_cell.length_b   1.000
_cell.length_c   1.000
_cell.angle_alpha   90.00
_cell.angle_beta   90.00
_cell.angle_gamma   90.00
#
_symmetry.space_group_name_H-M   'P 1'
#
loop_
_entity.id
_entity.type
_entity.pdbx_description
1 polymer ?
#
loop_
_entity_poly.entity_id
_entity_poly.type
_entity_poly.pdbx_seq_one_letter_code
_entity_poly.pdbx_strand_id
1 'polypeptide(L)'
;MRRGYGENSNPFGWSQLPMAQKPFSDETINAVLPLLDDTNFVRQLGEELKQVFKNDKGFDKKMFERQLSVMRGQIFNLKEALRTKKSPYQLTLMPAQYMVEVKRKKRRQRFFSDNGENCAHNDIIEIH
;
A
#
# COMPACT_ATOMS: atom_id res chain seq x y z
N MET A 1 -32.46 -7.87 29.91
CA MET A 1 -31.27 -7.02 30.15
C MET A 1 -30.06 -7.65 29.47
N ARG A 2 -29.18 -6.84 28.88
CA ARG A 2 -28.27 -7.17 27.76
C ARG A 2 -27.22 -8.24 28.11
N ARG A 3 -27.02 -9.21 27.21
CA ARG A 3 -25.82 -10.06 27.15
C ARG A 3 -24.61 -9.16 26.83
N GLY A 4 -23.57 -9.20 27.66
CA GLY A 4 -22.39 -8.33 27.51
C GLY A 4 -21.21 -9.06 26.89
N TYR A 5 -20.79 -8.55 25.72
CA TYR A 5 -19.47 -8.66 25.08
C TYR A 5 -19.09 -10.01 24.45
N GLY A 6 -19.62 -10.24 23.25
CA GLY A 6 -18.97 -11.07 22.24
C GLY A 6 -17.78 -10.34 21.61
N GLU A 7 -16.71 -11.10 21.37
CA GLU A 7 -15.80 -11.00 20.22
C GLU A 7 -15.56 -9.60 19.63
N ASN A 8 -14.76 -8.80 20.32
CA ASN A 8 -14.02 -7.69 19.70
C ASN A 8 -12.56 -8.12 19.47
N SER A 9 -12.32 -9.14 18.65
CA SER A 9 -10.97 -9.48 18.23
C SER A 9 -10.54 -8.53 17.10
N ASN A 10 -10.05 -7.34 17.45
CA ASN A 10 -9.24 -6.60 16.48
C ASN A 10 -8.05 -7.50 16.11
N PRO A 11 -7.78 -7.79 14.81
CA PRO A 11 -6.60 -8.58 14.43
C PRO A 11 -5.30 -8.01 14.99
N PHE A 12 -5.28 -6.72 15.33
CA PHE A 12 -4.16 -6.05 15.96
C PHE A 12 -4.40 -5.88 17.46
N GLY A 13 -4.03 -6.89 18.27
CA GLY A 13 -4.24 -6.85 19.73
C GLY A 13 -3.58 -5.63 20.42
N TRP A 14 -2.53 -5.07 19.84
CA TRP A 14 -1.87 -3.85 20.34
C TRP A 14 -2.72 -2.58 20.18
N SER A 15 -3.74 -2.57 19.31
CA SER A 15 -4.54 -1.38 19.00
C SER A 15 -5.35 -0.89 20.20
N GLN A 16 -5.64 -1.79 21.15
CA GLN A 16 -6.47 -1.50 22.32
C GLN A 16 -5.63 -0.90 23.46
N LEU A 17 -4.30 -0.90 23.34
CA LEU A 17 -3.42 -0.33 24.34
C LEU A 17 -3.51 1.21 24.32
N PRO A 18 -3.40 1.88 25.49
CA PRO A 18 -3.43 3.35 25.55
C PRO A 18 -2.40 4.04 24.65
N MET A 19 -1.26 3.39 24.42
CA MET A 19 -0.21 3.91 23.54
C MET A 19 -0.66 4.02 22.08
N ALA A 20 -1.51 3.10 21.60
CA ALA A 20 -2.04 3.13 20.23
C ALA A 20 -3.05 4.26 19.99
N GLN A 21 -3.53 4.92 21.05
CA GLN A 21 -4.40 6.09 20.93
C GLN A 21 -3.62 7.39 20.69
N LYS A 22 -2.30 7.40 20.96
CA LYS A 22 -1.45 8.57 20.71
C LYS A 22 -1.17 8.70 19.21
N PRO A 23 -1.22 9.93 18.64
CA PRO A 23 -0.76 10.19 17.28
C PRO A 23 0.65 9.65 17.03
N PHE A 24 0.95 9.30 15.77
CA PHE A 24 2.33 9.07 15.36
C PHE A 24 3.20 10.29 15.69
N SER A 25 4.40 10.05 16.23
CA SER A 25 5.34 11.11 16.56
C SER A 25 5.94 11.71 15.30
N ASP A 26 6.39 12.96 15.38
CA ASP A 26 7.10 13.62 14.28
C ASP A 26 8.38 12.85 13.91
N GLU A 27 9.05 12.22 14.88
CA GLU A 27 10.20 11.33 14.64
C GLU A 27 9.82 10.17 13.72
N THR A 28 8.71 9.46 14.02
CA THR A 28 8.24 8.34 13.18
C THR A 28 7.81 8.83 11.80
N ILE A 29 7.10 9.96 11.73
CA ILE A 29 6.65 10.54 10.45
C ILE A 29 7.86 10.90 9.59
N ASN A 30 8.86 11.60 10.14
CA ASN A 30 10.04 12.04 9.41
C ASN A 30 10.92 10.87 8.96
N ALA A 31 10.95 9.77 9.72
CA ALA A 31 11.71 8.57 9.35
C ALA A 31 11.00 7.74 8.26
N VAL A 32 9.68 7.58 8.36
CA VAL A 32 8.93 6.59 7.55
C VAL A 32 8.27 7.22 6.32
N LEU A 33 7.66 8.40 6.44
CA LEU A 33 6.88 9.00 5.37
C LEU A 33 7.71 9.24 4.09
N PRO A 34 8.97 9.72 4.14
CA PRO A 34 9.77 9.92 2.92
C PRO A 34 9.99 8.63 2.11
N LEU A 35 10.16 7.49 2.80
CA LEU A 35 10.32 6.19 2.14
C LEU A 35 9.03 5.76 1.43
N LEU A 36 7.88 5.94 2.09
CA LEU A 36 6.59 5.55 1.52
C LEU A 36 6.11 6.54 0.44
N ASP A 37 6.58 7.79 0.46
CA ASP A 37 6.32 8.78 -0.57
C ASP A 37 7.12 8.56 -1.86
N ASP A 38 8.27 7.90 -1.78
CA ASP A 38 9.02 7.48 -2.95
C ASP A 38 8.37 6.25 -3.62
N THR A 39 7.85 6.47 -4.83
CA THR A 39 7.26 5.40 -5.64
C THR A 39 8.29 4.37 -6.09
N ASN A 40 9.58 4.75 -6.25
CA ASN A 40 10.64 3.82 -6.61
C ASN A 40 10.93 2.86 -5.46
N PHE A 41 10.98 3.35 -4.22
CA PHE A 41 11.13 2.53 -3.02
C PHE A 41 10.02 1.47 -2.94
N VAL A 42 8.75 1.87 -3.05
CA VAL A 42 7.61 0.94 -2.95
C VAL A 42 7.62 -0.09 -4.09
N ARG A 43 8.00 0.32 -5.31
CA ARG A 43 8.16 -0.60 -6.44
C ARG A 43 9.28 -1.61 -6.19
N GLN A 44 10.44 -1.13 -5.77
CA GLN A 44 11.60 -1.98 -5.49
C GLN A 44 11.30 -2.98 -4.36
N LEU A 45 10.65 -2.54 -3.28
CA LEU A 45 10.18 -3.43 -2.21
C LEU A 45 9.28 -4.55 -2.75
N GLY A 46 8.34 -4.23 -3.64
CA GLY A 46 7.48 -5.21 -4.29
C GLY A 46 8.26 -6.20 -5.18
N GLU A 47 9.27 -5.72 -5.91
CA GLU A 47 10.14 -6.56 -6.74
C GLU A 47 11.02 -7.48 -5.90
N GLU A 48 11.60 -7.00 -4.81
CA GLU A 48 12.42 -7.78 -3.88
C GLU A 48 11.59 -8.88 -3.19
N LEU A 49 10.39 -8.53 -2.70
CA LEU A 49 9.44 -9.51 -2.16
C LEU A 49 9.10 -10.60 -3.19
N LYS A 50 8.91 -10.22 -4.45
CA LYS A 50 8.64 -11.20 -5.52
C LYS A 50 9.79 -12.19 -5.68
N GLN A 51 11.04 -11.74 -5.60
CA GLN A 51 12.19 -12.64 -5.70
C GLN A 51 12.23 -13.62 -4.54
N VAL A 52 11.91 -13.16 -3.32
CA VAL A 52 11.83 -14.04 -2.14
C VAL A 52 10.73 -15.10 -2.32
N PHE A 53 9.52 -14.69 -2.75
CA PHE A 53 8.38 -15.60 -2.89
C PHE A 53 8.56 -16.63 -4.01
N LYS A 54 9.30 -16.31 -5.07
CA LYS A 54 9.60 -17.25 -6.17
C LYS A 54 10.44 -18.46 -5.75
N ASN A 55 11.11 -18.40 -4.59
CA ASN A 55 11.87 -19.53 -4.08
C ASN A 55 10.96 -20.68 -3.61
N ASP A 56 9.67 -20.41 -3.39
CA ASP A 56 8.70 -21.45 -3.05
C ASP A 56 8.27 -22.26 -4.29
N LYS A 57 8.24 -23.60 -4.16
CA LYS A 57 7.87 -24.50 -5.26
C LYS A 57 6.42 -24.32 -5.73
N GLY A 58 5.55 -23.85 -4.85
CA GLY A 58 4.14 -23.57 -5.09
C GLY A 58 3.84 -22.12 -5.44
N PHE A 59 4.85 -21.33 -5.83
CA PHE A 59 4.67 -19.92 -6.16
C PHE A 59 3.60 -19.71 -7.25
N ASP A 60 2.48 -19.11 -6.85
CA ASP A 60 1.44 -18.63 -7.76
C ASP A 60 1.58 -17.11 -7.94
N LYS A 61 1.99 -16.70 -9.15
CA LYS A 61 2.13 -15.30 -9.52
C LYS A 61 0.84 -14.51 -9.31
N LYS A 62 -0.33 -15.07 -9.66
CA LYS A 62 -1.62 -14.36 -9.53
C LYS A 62 -1.97 -14.14 -8.06
N MET A 63 -1.67 -15.12 -7.20
CA MET A 63 -1.84 -14.98 -5.75
C MET A 63 -0.90 -13.91 -5.19
N PHE A 64 0.37 -13.91 -5.62
CA PHE A 64 1.33 -12.89 -5.22
C PHE A 64 0.89 -11.47 -5.62
N GLU A 65 0.40 -11.27 -6.86
CA GLU A 65 -0.09 -9.95 -7.27
C GLU A 65 -1.29 -9.48 -6.42
N ARG A 66 -2.16 -10.40 -5.95
CA ARG A 66 -3.24 -10.06 -5.00
C ARG A 66 -2.69 -9.65 -3.63
N GLN A 67 -1.68 -10.36 -3.11
CA GLN A 67 -1.01 -10.01 -1.86
C GLN A 67 -0.31 -8.64 -1.97
N LEU A 68 0.33 -8.37 -3.10
CA LEU A 68 0.98 -7.09 -3.36
C LEU A 68 -0.04 -5.94 -3.44
N SER A 69 -1.23 -6.22 -3.98
CA SER A 69 -2.33 -5.25 -4.01
C SER A 69 -2.81 -4.84 -2.61
N VAL A 70 -2.89 -5.80 -1.69
CA VAL A 70 -3.17 -5.55 -0.26
C VAL A 70 -2.05 -4.70 0.36
N MET A 71 -0.79 -5.06 0.15
CA MET A 71 0.36 -4.33 0.71
C MET A 71 0.36 -2.86 0.26
N ARG A 72 0.13 -2.60 -1.03
CA ARG A 72 0.07 -1.23 -1.56
C ARG A 72 -1.08 -0.43 -0.95
N GLY A 73 -2.24 -1.04 -0.75
CA GLY A 73 -3.35 -0.41 -0.05
C GLY A 73 -3.07 -0.11 1.43
N GLN A 74 -2.35 -1.00 2.12
CA GLN A 74 -1.89 -0.76 3.50
C GLN A 74 -0.88 0.40 3.56
N ILE A 75 0.07 0.45 2.62
CA ILE A 75 1.03 1.56 2.48
C ILE A 75 0.27 2.87 2.26
N PHE A 76 -0.73 2.89 1.37
CA PHE A 76 -1.55 4.07 1.15
C PHE A 76 -2.23 4.56 2.42
N ASN A 77 -2.91 3.67 3.16
CA ASN A 77 -3.54 4.04 4.42
C ASN A 77 -2.53 4.56 5.45
N LEU A 78 -1.35 3.93 5.55
CA LEU A 78 -0.29 4.36 6.45
C LEU A 78 0.23 5.75 6.08
N LYS A 79 0.46 6.04 4.79
CA LYS A 79 0.88 7.37 4.32
C LYS A 79 -0.12 8.45 4.72
N GLU A 80 -1.40 8.21 4.46
CA GLU A 80 -2.47 9.15 4.80
C GLU A 80 -2.59 9.35 6.32
N ALA A 81 -2.44 8.27 7.11
CA ALA A 81 -2.41 8.35 8.56
C ALA A 81 -1.22 9.18 9.07
N LEU A 82 -0.02 9.00 8.51
CA LEU A 82 1.18 9.76 8.89
C LEU A 82 1.03 11.25 8.54
N ARG A 83 0.58 11.57 7.32
CA ARG A 83 0.37 12.96 6.86
C ARG A 83 -0.66 13.71 7.70
N THR A 84 -1.70 13.01 8.15
CA THR A 84 -2.79 13.59 8.95
C THR A 84 -2.59 13.40 10.46
N LYS A 85 -1.40 12.97 10.89
CA LYS A 85 -1.04 12.72 12.30
C LYS A 85 -2.07 11.88 13.06
N LYS A 86 -2.59 10.82 12.43
CA LYS A 86 -3.48 9.86 13.09
C LYS A 86 -2.72 9.02 14.11
N SER A 87 -3.47 8.41 15.03
CA SER A 87 -2.94 7.38 15.91
C SER A 87 -2.90 6.00 15.22
N PRO A 88 -2.05 5.06 15.70
CA PRO A 88 -2.09 3.67 15.24
C PRO A 88 -3.48 3.05 15.31
N TYR A 89 -4.25 3.34 16.37
CA TYR A 89 -5.63 2.88 16.49
C TYR A 89 -6.52 3.43 15.36
N GLN A 90 -6.45 4.73 15.07
CA GLN A 90 -7.22 5.34 13.98
C GLN A 90 -6.83 4.77 12.61
N LEU A 91 -5.56 4.43 12.39
CA LEU A 91 -5.12 3.72 11.19
C LEU A 91 -5.82 2.36 11.03
N THR A 92 -5.98 1.59 12.12
CA THR A 92 -6.69 0.29 12.05
C THR A 92 -8.18 0.42 11.71
N LEU A 93 -8.77 1.61 11.91
CA LEU A 93 -10.16 1.89 11.55
C LEU A 93 -10.33 2.40 10.12
N MET A 94 -9.22 2.68 9.41
CA MET A 94 -9.30 3.14 8.02
C MET A 94 -9.84 2.03 7.11
N PRO A 95 -10.72 2.35 6.15
CA PRO A 95 -11.23 1.36 5.21
C PRO A 95 -10.09 0.65 4.46
N ALA A 96 -10.17 -0.67 4.37
CA ALA A 96 -9.19 -1.45 3.62
C ALA A 96 -9.16 -1.00 2.15
N GLN A 97 -7.98 -0.69 1.64
CA GLN A 97 -7.76 -0.30 0.25
C GLN A 97 -7.04 -1.43 -0.49
N TYR A 98 -7.30 -1.54 -1.78
CA TYR A 98 -6.56 -2.43 -2.68
C TYR A 98 -6.03 -1.59 -3.84
N MET A 99 -4.75 -1.76 -4.16
CA MET A 99 -4.10 -0.94 -5.17
C MET A 99 -3.44 -1.82 -6.23
N VAL A 100 -3.69 -1.51 -7.50
CA VAL A 100 -3.07 -2.21 -8.62
C VAL A 100 -2.36 -1.21 -9.53
N GLU A 101 -1.21 -1.62 -10.05
CA GLU A 101 -0.54 -0.86 -11.11
C GLU A 101 -1.30 -1.11 -12.42
N VAL A 102 -1.87 -0.05 -12.96
CA VAL A 102 -2.51 -0.07 -14.26
C VAL A 102 -1.48 0.33 -15.30
N LYS A 103 -1.07 -0.64 -16.12
CA LYS A 103 -0.30 -0.35 -17.33
C LYS A 103 -1.19 0.43 -18.28
N ARG A 104 -0.87 1.70 -18.52
CA ARG A 104 -1.58 2.49 -19.55
C ARG A 104 -1.46 1.78 -20.89
N LYS A 105 -2.58 1.33 -21.46
CA LYS A 105 -2.59 0.88 -22.86
C LYS A 105 -2.18 2.07 -23.72
N LYS A 106 -1.04 1.98 -24.42
CA LYS A 106 -0.69 2.92 -25.48
C LYS A 106 -1.89 2.97 -26.43
N ARG A 107 -2.60 4.12 -26.51
CA ARG A 107 -3.53 4.37 -27.62
C ARG A 107 -2.73 4.08 -28.88
N ARG A 108 -3.18 3.14 -29.71
CA ARG A 108 -2.70 3.02 -31.09
C ARG A 108 -2.98 4.37 -31.75
N GLN A 109 -2.01 5.28 -31.72
CA GLN A 109 -1.99 6.39 -32.67
C GLN A 109 -1.95 5.71 -34.03
N ARG A 110 -3.03 5.87 -34.79
CA ARG A 110 -2.96 5.63 -36.24
C ARG A 110 -1.86 6.56 -36.73
N PHE A 111 -0.91 5.97 -37.46
CA PHE A 111 0.25 6.62 -38.06
C PHE A 111 -0.05 8.06 -38.52
N PHE A 112 0.64 9.00 -37.89
CA PHE A 112 1.18 10.17 -38.57
C PHE A 112 2.63 10.26 -38.09
N SER A 113 3.56 10.12 -39.04
CA SER A 113 4.99 10.29 -38.78
C SER A 113 5.26 11.71 -38.33
N ASP A 114 5.84 11.89 -37.16
CA ASP A 114 6.93 12.84 -37.00
C ASP A 114 7.80 12.47 -35.79
N ASN A 115 9.07 12.79 -35.92
CA ASN A 115 10.18 12.48 -35.04
C ASN A 115 10.03 13.12 -33.65
N GLY A 116 10.55 12.45 -32.61
CA GLY A 116 10.84 13.11 -31.34
C GLY A 116 10.59 12.27 -30.09
N GLU A 117 11.69 11.75 -29.55
CA GLU A 117 11.97 11.57 -28.12
C GLU A 117 11.15 10.58 -27.27
N ASN A 118 11.91 9.70 -26.60
CA ASN A 118 11.45 8.67 -25.68
C ASN A 118 11.15 9.22 -24.27
N CYS A 119 10.50 8.34 -23.50
CA CYS A 119 10.50 8.24 -22.04
C CYS A 119 9.44 9.05 -21.25
N ALA A 120 8.24 8.48 -21.16
CA ALA A 120 7.49 8.49 -19.91
C ALA A 120 6.75 7.17 -19.75
N HIS A 121 7.36 6.22 -19.04
CA HIS A 121 6.65 5.02 -18.57
C HIS A 121 6.03 5.35 -17.21
N ASN A 122 4.91 6.07 -17.26
CA ASN A 122 4.14 6.40 -16.06
C ASN A 122 3.05 5.34 -15.88
N ASP A 123 3.36 4.30 -15.09
CA ASP A 123 2.35 3.41 -14.55
C ASP A 123 1.53 4.18 -13.50
N ILE A 124 0.20 4.10 -13.60
CA ILE A 124 -0.72 4.77 -12.67
C ILE A 124 -1.19 3.72 -11.67
N ILE A 125 -1.13 4.05 -10.38
CA ILE A 125 -1.69 3.20 -9.32
C ILE A 125 -3.14 3.65 -9.10
N GLU A 126 -4.10 2.76 -9.37
CA GLU A 126 -5.51 3.00 -9.09
C GLU A 126 -5.94 2.32 -7.79
N ILE A 127 -6.88 2.97 -7.09
CA ILE A 127 -7.54 2.47 -5.89
C ILE A 127 -8.84 1.78 -6.31
N HIS A 128 -9.03 0.53 -5.89
CA HIS A 128 -10.26 -0.23 -6.10
C HIS A 128 -10.99 -0.52 -4.78
#